data_AF-A0A821J221-F1
#
_entry.id   AF-A0A821J221-F1
#
_cell.length_a   1.000
_cell.length_b   1.000
_cell.length_c   1.000
_cell.angle_alpha   90.00
_cell.angle_beta   90.00
_cell.angle_gamma   90.00
#
_symmetry.space_group_name_H-M   'P 1'
#
loop_
_entity.id
_entity.type
_entity.pdbx_description
1 polymer ?
#
loop_
_entity_poly.entity_id
_entity_poly.type
_entity_poly.pdbx_seq_one_letter_code
_entity_poly.pdbx_strand_id
1 'polypeptide(L)' 'MGKLDLAEKYFIRFLEQLPLNNPLLARLYEDLAKVAAQNGDYDKCMEWRQKAIAIDPNQPTFNSKFTIPKQSSST' A
#
# COMPACT_ATOMS: atom_id res chain seq x y z
N MET A 1 8.77 19.97 -2.57
CA MET A 1 8.83 19.62 -1.14
C MET A 1 7.50 19.93 -0.46
N GLY A 2 6.46 19.09 -0.60
CA GLY A 2 5.22 19.43 0.14
C GLY A 2 3.98 18.57 -0.09
N LYS A 3 3.95 17.72 -1.12
CA LYS A 3 2.82 16.79 -1.31
C LYS A 3 2.94 15.56 -0.42
N LEU A 4 4.18 15.10 -0.16
CA LEU A 4 4.45 13.94 0.69
C LEU A 4 4.17 14.23 2.17
N ASP A 5 4.61 15.38 2.68
CA ASP A 5 4.38 15.75 4.10
C ASP A 5 2.89 15.90 4.41
N LEU A 6 2.14 16.45 3.45
CA LEU A 6 0.70 16.61 3.59
C LEU A 6 0.00 15.25 3.54
N ALA A 7 0.43 14.36 2.64
CA ALA A 7 -0.09 13.01 2.56
C ALA A 7 0.20 12.22 3.85
N GLU A 8 1.43 12.21 4.36
CA GLU A 8 1.76 11.59 5.66
C GLU A 8 0.87 12.12 6.80
N LYS A 9 0.65 13.44 6.85
CA LYS A 9 -0.20 14.05 7.88
C LYS A 9 -1.67 13.64 7.77
N TYR A 10 -2.21 13.54 6.56
CA TYR A 10 -3.56 13.02 6.35
C TYR A 10 -3.66 11.54 6.74
N PHE A 11 -2.64 10.74 6.44
CA PHE A 11 -2.61 9.32 6.80
C PHE A 11 -2.60 9.08 8.31
N ILE A 12 -1.80 9.83 9.06
CA ILE A 12 -1.76 9.69 10.53
C ILE A 12 -3.14 9.96 11.11
N ARG A 13 -3.82 11.04 10.66
CA ARG A 13 -5.20 11.31 11.07
C ARG A 13 -6.20 10.23 10.63
N PHE A 14 -6.01 9.65 9.45
CA PHE A 14 -6.90 8.60 8.93
C PHE A 14 -6.72 7.29 9.71
N LEU A 15 -5.49 6.95 10.09
CA LEU A 15 -5.14 5.80 10.92
C LEU A 15 -5.75 5.89 12.33
N GLU A 16 -5.86 7.10 12.88
CA GLU A 16 -6.56 7.32 14.16
C GLU A 16 -8.08 7.15 14.06
N GLN A 17 -8.66 7.27 12.86
CA GLN A 17 -10.11 7.23 12.66
C GLN A 17 -10.64 5.90 12.10
N LEU A 18 -9.77 5.02 11.57
CA LEU A 18 -10.19 3.77 10.96
C LEU A 18 -9.73 2.52 11.73
N PRO A 19 -10.58 1.48 11.80
CA PRO A 19 -10.14 0.18 12.26
C PRO A 19 -9.07 -0.36 11.31
N LEU A 20 -7.97 -0.87 11.89
CA LEU A 20 -6.75 -1.32 11.19
C LEU A 20 -6.99 -2.36 10.07
N ASN A 21 -8.17 -2.99 10.04
CA ASN A 21 -8.51 -4.09 9.14
C ASN A 21 -9.35 -3.66 7.93
N ASN A 22 -9.38 -2.37 7.59
CA ASN A 22 -10.16 -1.87 6.48
C ASN A 22 -9.34 -1.90 5.16
N PRO A 23 -9.82 -2.57 4.09
CA PRO A 23 -9.12 -2.62 2.80
C PRO A 23 -8.90 -1.24 2.15
N LEU A 24 -9.64 -0.22 2.59
CA LEU A 24 -9.38 1.17 2.20
C LEU A 24 -7.97 1.64 2.60
N LEU A 25 -7.41 1.10 3.68
CA LEU A 25 -6.08 1.47 4.16
C LEU A 25 -4.98 1.03 3.18
N ALA A 26 -5.11 -0.18 2.62
CA ALA A 26 -4.20 -0.67 1.59
C ALA A 26 -4.25 0.20 0.32
N ARG A 27 -5.46 0.61 -0.10
CA ARG A 27 -5.63 1.50 -1.25
C ARG A 27 -5.03 2.90 -1.01
N LEU A 28 -5.16 3.40 0.22
CA LEU A 28 -4.55 4.67 0.62
C LEU A 28 -3.03 4.58 0.42
N TYR A 29 -2.36 3.58 1.02
CA TYR A 29 -0.91 3.39 0.88
C TYR A 29 -0.46 3.26 -0.58
N GLU A 30 -1.27 2.66 -1.46
CA GLU A 30 -1.00 2.61 -2.90
C GLU A 30 -0.95 4.02 -3.54
N ASP A 31 -1.89 4.89 -3.18
CA ASP A 31 -1.93 6.27 -3.68
C ASP A 31 -0.73 7.09 -3.16
N LEU A 32 -0.29 6.87 -1.92
CA LEU A 32 0.98 7.43 -1.42
C LEU A 32 2.18 6.97 -2.24
N ALA A 33 2.24 5.67 -2.54
CA ALA A 33 3.31 5.11 -3.34
C ALA A 33 3.36 5.73 -4.75
N LYS A 34 2.21 5.98 -5.36
CA LYS A 34 2.11 6.67 -6.66
C LYS A 34 2.60 8.12 -6.55
N VAL A 35 2.20 8.85 -5.52
CA VAL A 35 2.65 10.23 -5.30
C VAL A 35 4.16 10.28 -5.06
N ALA A 36 4.72 9.36 -4.27
CA ALA A 36 6.16 9.23 -4.04
C ALA A 36 6.91 8.93 -5.35
N ALA A 37 6.40 8.00 -6.16
CA ALA A 37 6.96 7.69 -7.49
C ALA A 37 6.93 8.90 -8.42
N GLN A 38 5.84 9.67 -8.43
CA GLN A 38 5.73 10.92 -9.20
C GLN A 38 6.70 12.00 -8.71
N ASN A 39 7.07 11.96 -7.43
CA ASN A 39 8.04 12.88 -6.84
C ASN A 39 9.51 12.45 -7.08
N GLY A 40 9.72 11.27 -7.68
CA GLY A 40 11.05 10.68 -7.88
C GLY A 40 11.59 9.91 -6.67
N ASP A 41 10.82 9.84 -5.57
CA ASP A 41 11.17 9.14 -4.34
C ASP A 41 10.79 7.67 -4.43
N TYR A 42 11.58 6.91 -5.21
CA TYR A 42 11.35 5.48 -5.41
C TYR A 42 11.50 4.65 -4.13
N ASP A 43 12.41 5.03 -3.22
CA ASP A 43 12.60 4.34 -1.94
C ASP A 43 11.32 4.39 -1.09
N LYS A 44 10.75 5.59 -0.91
CA LYS A 44 9.46 5.77 -0.20
C LYS A 44 8.32 5.07 -0.93
N CYS A 45 8.29 5.12 -2.28
CA CYS A 45 7.29 4.40 -3.07
C CYS A 45 7.26 2.90 -2.73
N MET A 46 8.43 2.27 -2.64
CA MET A 46 8.55 0.84 -2.34
C MET A 46 8.12 0.54 -0.90
N GLU A 47 8.49 1.39 0.06
CA GLU A 47 8.06 1.25 1.45
C GLU A 47 6.53 1.31 1.59
N TRP A 48 5.88 2.29 0.94
CA TRP A 48 4.42 2.42 0.98
C TRP A 48 3.72 1.26 0.27
N ARG A 49 4.26 0.76 -0.84
CA ARG A 49 3.72 -0.44 -1.49
C ARG A 49 3.80 -1.68 -0.62
N GLN A 50 4.90 -1.88 0.10
CA GLN A 50 5.03 -3.02 1.01
C GLN A 50 4.01 -2.95 2.15
N LYS A 51 3.77 -1.77 2.72
CA LYS A 51 2.72 -1.56 3.72
C LYS A 51 1.31 -1.85 3.17
N ALA A 52 1.03 -1.45 1.93
CA ALA A 52 -0.25 -1.76 1.28
C ALA A 52 -0.47 -3.29 1.14
N ILE A 53 0.54 -4.02 0.69
CA ILE A 53 0.50 -5.49 0.54
C ILE A 53 0.33 -6.19 1.90
N ALA A 54 0.97 -5.68 2.96
CA ALA A 54 0.86 -6.26 4.29
C ALA A 54 -0.57 -6.18 4.86
N ILE A 55 -1.37 -5.20 4.41
CA ILE A 55 -2.75 -5.00 4.85
C ILE A 55 -3.74 -5.76 3.95
N ASP A 56 -3.54 -5.70 2.63
CA ASP A 56 -4.37 -6.44 1.68
C ASP A 56 -3.48 -7.09 0.60
N PRO A 57 -3.01 -8.33 0.85
CA PRO A 57 -2.19 -9.05 -0.11
C PRO A 57 -3.00 -9.51 -1.34
N ASN A 58 -4.33 -9.53 -1.25
CA ASN A 58 -5.22 -9.95 -2.33
C ASN A 58 -5.66 -8.80 -3.24
N GLN A 59 -5.20 -7.57 -2.98
CA GLN A 59 -5.59 -6.42 -3.78
C GLN A 59 -5.23 -6.65 -5.26
N PRO A 60 -6.18 -6.45 -6.21
CA PRO A 60 -6.00 -6.79 -7.63
C PRO A 60 -4.83 -6.05 -8.29
N THR A 61 -4.43 -4.90 -7.75
CA THR A 61 -3.28 -4.09 -8.17
C THR A 61 -1.95 -4.83 -7.98
N PHE A 62 -1.83 -5.71 -6.97
CA PHE A 62 -0.64 -6.52 -6.69
C PHE A 62 -0.76 -7.97 -7.16
N ASN A 63 -1.95 -8.56 -7.05
CA ASN A 63 -2.21 -9.95 -7.44
C ASN A 63 -1.96 -10.21 -8.94
N SER A 64 -2.04 -9.18 -9.79
CA SER A 64 -1.69 -9.30 -11.22
C SER A 64 -0.22 -9.68 -11.49
N LYS A 65 0.69 -9.59 -10.50
CA LYS A 65 2.10 -10.00 -10.64
C LYS A 65 2.58 -11.09 -9.67
N PHE A 66 1.77 -11.48 -8.69
CA PHE A 66 2.13 -12.52 -7.72
C PHE A 66 0.96 -13.51 -7.52
N THR A 67 0.46 -14.08 -8.61
CA THR A 67 -0.05 -15.46 -8.56
C THR A 67 1.14 -16.36 -8.25
N ILE A 68 1.56 -16.39 -6.99
CA ILE A 68 2.22 -17.59 -6.46
C ILE A 68 1.17 -18.68 -6.61
N PRO A 69 1.37 -19.71 -7.46
CA PRO A 69 0.49 -20.85 -7.43
C PRO A 69 0.57 -21.35 -6.00
N LYS A 70 -0.57 -21.24 -5.29
CA LYS A 70 -0.82 -21.93 -4.04
C LYS A 70 -0.23 -23.32 -4.25
N GLN A 71 0.84 -23.67 -3.55
CA GLN A 71 1.39 -25.02 -3.64
C GLN A 71 0.20 -25.93 -3.37
N SER A 72 -0.30 -26.55 -4.44
CA SER A 72 -1.18 -27.70 -4.37
C SER A 72 -0.31 -28.75 -3.73
N SER A 73 -0.33 -28.76 -2.40
CA SER A 73 0.12 -29.86 -1.57
C SER A 73 -0.56 -31.10 -2.14
N SER A 74 0.24 -31.89 -2.84
CA SER A 74 -0.12 -33.22 -3.32
C SER A 74 -0.72 -34.01 -2.17
N THR A 75 -1.90 -34.55 -2.38
CA THR A 75 -2.34 -35.83 -1.80
C THR A 75 -3.26 -36.48 -2.81
#